data_AF-A0A967KCD8-F1
#
_entry.id   AF-A0A967KCD8-F1
#
_cell.length_a   1.000
_cell.length_b   1.000
_cell.length_c   1.000
_cell.angle_alpha   90.00
_cell.angle_beta   90.00
_cell.angle_gamma   90.00
#
_symmetry.space_group_name_H-M   'P 1'
#
loop_
_entity.id
_entity.type
_entity.pdbx_description
1 polymer ?
#
loop_
_entity_poly.entity_id
_entity_poly.type
_entity_poly.pdbx_seq_one_letter_code
_entity_poly.pdbx_strand_id
1 'polypeptide(L)'
;MRFIAEFILSVVELLESEVRAFRLNILSLVSYLVFLAAAMLVLLAGAAVILLAFYALLNTAIDPIAAAFIVGGFTLIIGFFLVYGIRRAAMRR
;
A
#
# COMPACT_ATOMS: atom_id res chain seq x y z
N MET A 1 26.89 -44.33 -10.07
CA MET A 1 25.76 -44.18 -9.12
C MET A 1 25.87 -42.89 -8.30
N ARG A 2 26.98 -42.58 -7.61
CA ARG A 2 27.14 -41.32 -6.81
C ARG A 2 26.94 -40.02 -7.60
N PHE A 3 27.47 -39.95 -8.82
CA PHE A 3 27.36 -38.76 -9.69
C PHE A 3 25.91 -38.30 -9.94
N ILE A 4 24.99 -39.24 -10.17
CA ILE A 4 23.58 -38.92 -10.42
C ILE A 4 22.92 -38.38 -9.14
N ALA A 5 23.25 -38.95 -7.98
CA ALA A 5 22.71 -38.48 -6.71
C ALA A 5 23.21 -37.08 -6.34
N GLU A 6 24.49 -36.79 -6.57
CA GLU A 6 25.09 -35.46 -6.36
C GLU A 6 24.49 -34.41 -7.30
N PHE A 7 24.26 -34.76 -8.56
CA PHE A 7 23.58 -33.90 -9.52
C PHE A 7 22.13 -33.60 -9.12
N ILE A 8 21.37 -34.62 -8.72
CA ILE A 8 19.98 -34.44 -8.25
C ILE A 8 19.94 -33.54 -7.02
N LEU A 9 20.82 -33.75 -6.03
CA LEU A 9 20.91 -32.90 -4.84
C LEU A 9 21.20 -31.44 -5.21
N SER A 10 22.16 -31.20 -6.10
CA SER A 10 22.50 -29.84 -6.55
C SER A 10 21.32 -29.12 -7.25
N VAL A 11 20.56 -29.84 -8.09
CA VAL A 11 19.38 -29.24 -8.76
C VAL A 11 18.27 -28.94 -7.75
N VAL A 12 18.05 -29.82 -6.77
CA VAL A 12 17.05 -29.60 -5.71
C VAL A 12 17.43 -28.41 -4.85
N GLU A 13 18.70 -28.28 -4.44
CA GLU A 13 19.18 -27.13 -3.68
C GLU A 13 18.98 -25.81 -4.43
N LEU A 14 19.27 -25.80 -5.75
CA LEU A 14 19.04 -24.65 -6.61
C LEU A 14 17.54 -24.29 -6.65
N LEU A 15 16.68 -25.27 -6.89
CA LEU A 15 15.22 -25.07 -6.93
C LEU A 15 14.67 -24.59 -5.58
N GLU A 16 15.14 -25.13 -4.45
CA GLU A 16 14.74 -24.66 -3.13
C GLU A 16 15.12 -23.21 -2.88
N SER A 17 16.31 -22.79 -3.35
CA SER A 17 16.77 -21.40 -3.24
C SER A 17 15.91 -20.45 -4.07
N GLU A 18 15.57 -20.82 -5.30
CA GLU A 18 14.72 -20.04 -6.21
C GLU A 18 13.29 -19.95 -5.69
N VAL A 19 12.72 -21.06 -5.20
CA VAL A 19 11.38 -21.07 -4.60
C VAL A 19 11.33 -20.18 -3.36
N ARG A 20 12.38 -20.20 -2.54
CA ARG A 20 12.47 -19.32 -1.36
C ARG A 20 12.54 -17.85 -1.76
N ALA A 21 13.36 -17.51 -2.76
CA ALA A 21 13.47 -16.14 -3.28
C ALA A 21 12.14 -15.67 -3.91
N PHE A 22 11.51 -16.53 -4.71
CA PHE A 22 10.21 -16.27 -5.33
C PHE A 22 9.11 -16.04 -4.28
N ARG A 23 9.08 -16.85 -3.22
CA ARG A 23 8.14 -16.68 -2.10
C ARG A 23 8.32 -15.34 -1.41
N LEU A 24 9.56 -14.92 -1.14
CA LEU A 24 9.85 -13.61 -0.54
C LEU A 24 9.43 -12.45 -1.46
N ASN A 25 9.68 -12.57 -2.76
CA ASN A 25 9.27 -11.57 -3.76
C ASN A 25 7.76 -11.46 -3.85
N ILE A 26 7.02 -12.58 -3.86
CA ILE A 26 5.56 -12.58 -3.82
C ILE A 26 5.06 -11.92 -2.54
N LEU A 27 5.56 -12.34 -1.37
CA LEU A 27 5.12 -11.77 -0.09
C LEU A 27 5.34 -10.25 -0.06
N SER A 28 6.49 -9.80 -0.54
CA SER A 28 6.79 -8.39 -0.70
C SER A 28 5.81 -7.68 -1.63
N LEU A 29 5.54 -8.25 -2.80
CA LEU A 29 4.61 -7.68 -3.79
C LEU A 29 3.19 -7.60 -3.23
N VAL A 30 2.72 -8.65 -2.57
CA VAL A 30 1.41 -8.70 -1.93
C VAL A 30 1.32 -7.64 -0.84
N SER A 31 2.31 -7.54 0.05
CA SER A 31 2.34 -6.49 1.08
C SER A 31 2.29 -5.10 0.45
N TYR A 32 3.07 -4.85 -0.60
CA TYR A 32 3.06 -3.58 -1.33
C TYR A 32 1.67 -3.23 -1.87
N LEU A 33 1.00 -4.18 -2.54
CA LEU A 33 -0.33 -3.98 -3.09
C LEU A 33 -1.37 -3.72 -1.99
N VAL A 34 -1.29 -4.43 -0.87
CA VAL A 34 -2.20 -4.23 0.28
C VAL A 34 -2.02 -2.84 0.87
N PHE A 35 -0.78 -2.39 1.12
CA PHE A 35 -0.52 -1.05 1.63
C PHE A 35 -0.96 0.04 0.65
N LEU A 36 -0.75 -0.18 -0.65
CA LEU A 36 -1.18 0.75 -1.69
C LEU A 36 -2.71 0.87 -1.72
N ALA A 37 -3.43 -0.25 -1.67
CA ALA A 37 -4.89 -0.26 -1.64
C ALA A 37 -5.42 0.45 -0.38
N ALA A 38 -4.85 0.17 0.80
CA ALA A 38 -5.21 0.85 2.04
C ALA A 38 -4.98 2.37 1.96
N ALA A 39 -3.85 2.81 1.40
CA ALA A 39 -3.56 4.23 1.22
C ALA A 39 -4.55 4.91 0.28
N MET A 40 -4.98 4.24 -0.80
CA MET A 40 -6.00 4.76 -1.71
C MET A 40 -7.37 4.88 -1.04
N LEU A 41 -7.75 3.93 -0.19
CA LEU A 41 -8.99 4.01 0.60
C LEU A 41 -8.98 5.19 1.57
N VAL A 42 -7.84 5.45 2.23
CA VAL A 42 -7.68 6.62 3.11
C VAL A 42 -7.83 7.92 2.33
N LEU A 43 -7.21 8.02 1.15
CA LEU A 43 -7.36 9.19 0.27
C LEU A 43 -8.82 9.38 -0.17
N LEU A 44 -9.51 8.31 -0.56
CA LEU A 44 -10.91 8.36 -0.96
C LEU A 44 -11.80 8.82 0.21
N ALA A 45 -11.57 8.30 1.41
CA ALA A 45 -12.29 8.70 2.62
C ALA A 45 -12.06 10.18 2.95
N GLY A 46 -10.81 10.64 2.90
CA GLY A 46 -10.48 12.05 3.09
C GLY A 46 -11.16 12.96 2.08
N ALA A 47 -11.17 12.57 0.80
CA ALA A 47 -11.86 13.31 -0.26
C ALA A 47 -13.39 13.35 -0.04
N ALA A 48 -14.00 12.23 0.37
CA ALA A 48 -15.43 12.17 0.67
C ALA A 48 -15.83 13.11 1.82
N VAL A 49 -15.01 13.18 2.88
CA VAL A 49 -15.24 14.10 4.01
C VAL A 49 -15.18 15.56 3.55
N ILE A 50 -14.23 15.92 2.69
CA ILE A 50 -14.14 17.28 2.12
C ILE A 50 -15.36 17.59 1.25
N LEU A 51 -15.79 16.64 0.42
CA LEU A 51 -17.00 16.77 -0.40
C LEU A 51 -18.24 17.02 0.46
N LEU A 52 -18.38 16.29 1.57
CA LEU A 52 -19.47 16.49 2.52
C LEU A 52 -19.40 17.87 3.18
N ALA A 53 -18.20 18.34 3.56
CA ALA A 53 -17.99 19.67 4.10
C ALA A 53 -18.40 20.77 3.10
N PHE A 54 -18.01 20.60 1.83
CA PHE A 54 -18.35 21.53 0.76
C PHE A 54 -19.87 21.53 0.47
N TYR A 55 -20.51 20.36 0.51
CA TYR A 55 -21.97 20.26 0.40
C TYR A 55 -22.69 20.97 1.56
N ALA A 56 -22.21 20.80 2.80
CA ALA A 56 -22.77 21.50 3.96
C ALA A 56 -22.62 23.03 3.85
N LEU A 57 -21.48 23.50 3.30
CA LEU A 57 -21.23 24.92 3.01
C LEU A 57 -22.24 25.48 2.01
N LEU A 58 -22.49 24.77 0.91
CA LEU A 58 -23.46 25.20 -0.10
C LEU A 58 -24.90 25.24 0.44
N ASN A 59 -25.24 24.39 1.41
CA ASN A 59 -26.55 24.33 2.04
C ASN A 59 -26.66 25.21 3.31
N THR A 60 -25.73 26.14 3.53
CA THR A 60 -25.73 27.09 4.67
C THR A 60 -25.74 26.46 6.07
N ALA A 61 -25.36 25.18 6.19
CA ALA A 61 -25.20 24.51 7.47
C ALA A 61 -23.78 24.75 8.02
N ILE A 62 -23.57 25.87 8.72
CA ILE A 62 -22.24 26.41 9.04
C ILE A 62 -21.50 25.60 10.13
N ASP A 63 -22.24 24.99 11.05
CA ASP A 63 -21.67 24.55 12.34
C ASP A 63 -20.61 23.41 12.29
N PRO A 64 -20.62 22.43 11.36
CA PRO A 64 -19.56 21.42 11.28
C PRO A 64 -18.54 21.60 10.15
N ILE A 65 -18.63 22.67 9.34
CA ILE A 65 -17.85 22.81 8.09
C ILE A 65 -16.34 22.86 8.36
N ALA A 66 -15.91 23.72 9.29
CA ALA A 66 -14.50 23.91 9.60
C ALA A 66 -13.85 22.61 10.10
N ALA A 67 -14.55 21.87 10.97
CA ALA A 67 -14.07 20.58 11.47
C ALA A 67 -13.92 19.55 10.34
N ALA A 68 -14.89 19.48 9.42
CA ALA A 68 -14.86 18.53 8.30
C ALA A 68 -13.74 18.85 7.29
N PHE A 69 -13.46 20.13 6.99
CA PHE A 69 -12.30 20.50 6.16
C PHE A 69 -10.97 20.16 6.82
N ILE A 70 -10.83 20.42 8.13
CA ILE A 70 -9.62 20.08 8.89
C ILE A 70 -9.40 18.56 8.87
N VAL A 71 -10.40 17.78 9.26
CA VAL A 71 -10.32 16.32 9.30
C VAL A 71 -10.06 15.74 7.90
N GLY A 72 -10.82 16.16 6.89
CA GLY A 72 -10.63 15.71 5.51
C GLY A 72 -9.25 16.08 4.95
N GLY A 73 -8.78 17.30 5.21
CA GLY A 73 -7.45 17.77 4.83
C GLY A 73 -6.32 16.96 5.47
N PHE A 74 -6.36 16.75 6.79
CA PHE A 74 -5.39 15.89 7.48
C PHE A 74 -5.41 14.45 6.94
N THR A 75 -6.60 13.92 6.65
CA THR A 75 -6.76 12.57 6.10
C THR A 75 -6.11 12.46 4.70
N LEU A 76 -6.26 13.48 3.86
CA LEU A 76 -5.57 13.55 2.56
C LEU A 76 -4.05 13.66 2.70
N ILE A 77 -3.56 14.47 3.64
CA ILE A 77 -2.11 14.62 3.88
C ILE A 77 -1.52 13.27 4.32
N ILE A 78 -2.16 12.58 5.27
CA ILE A 78 -1.71 11.27 5.75
C ILE A 78 -1.74 10.24 4.60
N GLY A 79 -2.83 10.20 3.83
CA GLY A 79 -2.93 9.33 2.65
C GLY A 79 -1.84 9.61 1.61
N PHE A 80 -1.52 10.89 1.36
CA PHE A 80 -0.47 11.28 0.43
C PHE A 80 0.92 10.83 0.92
N PHE A 81 1.24 11.05 2.19
CA PHE A 81 2.51 10.58 2.77
C PHE A 81 2.62 9.05 2.77
N LEU A 82 1.53 8.33 2.99
CA LEU A 82 1.47 6.88 2.86
C LEU A 82 1.80 6.44 1.42
N VAL A 83 1.11 6.98 0.42
CA VAL A 83 1.37 6.64 -0.99
C VAL A 83 2.79 7.02 -1.41
N TYR A 84 3.26 8.20 -1.01
CA TYR A 84 4.62 8.66 -1.31
C TYR A 84 5.68 7.77 -0.66
N GLY A 85 5.49 7.39 0.61
CA GLY A 85 6.38 6.48 1.33
C GLY A 85 6.45 5.09 0.68
N ILE A 86 5.30 4.54 0.27
CA ILE A 86 5.20 3.27 -0.44
C ILE A 86 5.95 3.34 -1.79
N ARG A 87 5.73 4.40 -2.57
CA ARG A 87 6.39 4.61 -3.87
C ARG A 87 7.90 4.78 -3.71
N ARG A 88 8.35 5.50 -2.67
CA ARG A 88 9.77 5.68 -2.35
C ARG A 88 10.42 4.37 -1.90
N ALA A 89 9.72 3.53 -1.15
CA ALA A 89 10.20 2.22 -0.75
C ALA A 89 10.36 1.27 -1.94
N ALA A 90 9.49 1.37 -2.95
CA ALA A 90 9.57 0.57 -4.17
C ALA A 90 10.78 0.94 -5.06
N MET A 91 11.19 2.20 -5.14
CA MET A 91 12.34 2.63 -5.95
C MET A 91 13.71 2.32 -5.32
N ARG A 92 13.76 1.89 -4.05
CA ARG A 92 15.01 1.59 -3.32
C ARG A 92 15.37 0.10 -3.31
N ARG A 93 14.57 -0.75 -3.96
CA ARG A 93 14.83 -2.18 -4.14
C ARG A 93 15.16 -2.44 -5.59
#